data_AF-A0A368FXG1-F1
#
_entry.id   AF-A0A368FXG1-F1
#
_cell.length_a   1.000
_cell.length_b   1.000
_cell.length_c   1.000
_cell.angle_alpha   90.00
_cell.angle_beta   90.00
_cell.angle_gamma   90.00
#
_symmetry.space_group_name_H-M   'P 1'
#
loop_
_entity.id
_entity.type
_entity.pdbx_description
1 polymer ?
#
loop_
_entity_poly.entity_id
_entity_poly.type
_entity_poly.pdbx_seq_one_letter_code
_entity_poly.pdbx_strand_id
1 'polypeptide(L)'
;MKYIILIALFGCAIAMRQQAVAVSGRLMCGNKPAAGVKVKLWDEDDGPDPDDVLDEGYTDSNGEFHLKGSERELTNIDPVFKVYHDCDDGIKPGQRKVKFRIPDSYISAGGVAKRVFDIGVLNLETIFPKEERDLLSLICNEFQHIRLEMSKLLVVNPFLVVTSIPLCLPKKQPSDMRNILLLLFLVGFSFAMRQQAVGVTGQLMCGNKPAAGVRVKLWDEDDGIDPDDLLDEGYTDSNGNFNLQGSERELTTIDPVFKVYHDCDDGLKVSWATKSEIPHT
;
A
#
# COMPACT_ATOMS: atom_id res chain seq x y z
N MET A 1 -0.67 -55.78 1.35
CA MET A 1 -0.61 -54.45 1.99
C MET A 1 0.72 -53.73 1.75
N LYS A 2 1.88 -54.33 2.03
CA LYS A 2 3.21 -53.70 1.84
C LYS A 2 3.47 -53.16 0.42
N TYR A 3 3.06 -53.89 -0.62
CA TYR A 3 3.18 -53.46 -2.02
C TYR A 3 2.18 -52.38 -2.43
N ILE A 4 1.00 -52.31 -1.79
CA ILE A 4 -0.02 -51.28 -2.08
C ILE A 4 0.47 -49.92 -1.59
N ILE A 5 1.10 -49.87 -0.41
CA ILE A 5 1.72 -48.66 0.14
C ILE A 5 2.88 -48.21 -0.75
N LEU A 6 3.73 -49.13 -1.21
CA LEU A 6 4.82 -48.83 -2.15
C LEU A 6 4.32 -48.28 -3.49
N ILE A 7 3.26 -48.87 -4.06
CA ILE A 7 2.64 -48.40 -5.30
C ILE A 7 1.99 -47.02 -5.10
N ALA A 8 1.33 -46.79 -3.97
CA ALA A 8 0.73 -45.50 -3.64
C ALA A 8 1.79 -44.40 -3.48
N LEU A 9 2.88 -44.67 -2.75
CA LEU A 9 3.98 -43.73 -2.58
C LEU A 9 4.71 -43.43 -3.91
N PHE A 10 4.90 -44.44 -4.75
CA PHE A 10 5.48 -44.27 -6.08
C PHE A 10 4.56 -43.48 -7.01
N GLY A 11 3.24 -43.71 -6.93
CA GLY A 11 2.23 -42.95 -7.67
C GLY A 11 2.21 -41.48 -7.27
N CYS A 12 2.27 -41.16 -5.97
CA CYS A 12 2.35 -39.78 -5.48
C CYS A 12 3.62 -39.07 -5.95
N ALA A 13 4.78 -39.75 -5.95
CA ALA A 13 6.03 -39.16 -6.39
C ALA A 13 6.02 -38.74 -7.89
N ILE A 14 5.28 -39.47 -8.73
CA ILE A 14 5.11 -39.15 -10.15
C ILE A 14 4.05 -38.06 -10.36
N ALA A 15 3.12 -37.89 -9.42
CA ALA A 15 2.04 -36.91 -9.52
C ALA A 15 2.49 -35.47 -9.24
N MET A 16 3.63 -35.25 -8.57
CA MET A 16 4.18 -33.92 -8.33
C MET A 16 4.59 -33.25 -9.64
N ARG A 17 4.05 -32.06 -9.90
CA ARG A 17 4.28 -31.31 -11.13
C ARG A 17 5.23 -30.17 -10.83
N GLN A 18 6.25 -30.02 -11.65
CA GLN A 18 7.07 -28.81 -11.61
C GLN A 18 6.29 -27.66 -12.25
N GLN A 19 6.23 -26.53 -11.56
CA GLN A 19 5.58 -25.31 -12.01
C GLN A 19 6.53 -24.13 -11.82
N ALA A 20 6.39 -23.09 -12.63
CA ALA A 20 7.26 -21.92 -12.61
C ALA A 20 6.49 -20.63 -12.86
N VAL A 21 6.96 -19.56 -12.22
CA VAL A 21 6.41 -18.21 -12.28
C VAL A 21 7.55 -17.18 -12.35
N ALA A 22 7.27 -16.04 -12.97
CA ALA A 22 8.19 -14.90 -13.02
C ALA A 22 7.41 -13.59 -12.94
N VAL A 23 8.01 -12.59 -12.30
CA VAL A 23 7.45 -11.25 -12.12
C VAL A 23 8.51 -10.18 -12.40
N SER A 24 8.11 -9.08 -13.00
CA SER A 24 8.95 -7.91 -13.23
C SER A 24 8.16 -6.62 -13.04
N GLY A 25 8.89 -5.51 -12.91
CA GLY A 25 8.32 -4.18 -12.93
C GLY A 25 9.32 -3.15 -12.47
N ARG A 26 8.82 -1.95 -12.18
CA ARG A 26 9.61 -0.81 -11.71
C ARG A 26 8.94 -0.12 -10.53
N LEU A 27 9.70 0.09 -9.47
CA LEU A 27 9.23 0.75 -8.25
C LEU A 27 9.75 2.18 -8.19
N MET A 28 8.86 3.10 -7.83
CA MET A 28 9.12 4.53 -7.65
C MET A 28 8.84 4.92 -6.21
N CYS A 29 9.54 5.94 -5.72
CA CYS A 29 9.25 6.60 -4.45
C CYS A 29 9.17 8.10 -4.77
N GLY A 30 7.95 8.55 -5.02
CA GLY A 30 7.67 9.86 -5.62
C GLY A 30 8.31 10.00 -6.98
N ASN A 31 9.05 11.08 -7.16
CA ASN A 31 9.66 11.42 -8.45
C ASN A 31 10.98 10.68 -8.72
N LYS A 32 11.39 9.74 -7.86
CA LYS A 32 12.67 9.03 -7.97
C LYS A 32 12.47 7.52 -8.07
N PRO A 33 13.35 6.82 -8.79
CA PRO A 33 13.40 5.37 -8.70
C PRO A 33 13.62 4.88 -7.26
N ALA A 34 12.85 3.89 -6.83
CA ALA A 34 13.02 3.28 -5.52
C ALA A 34 14.09 2.18 -5.61
N ALA A 35 15.37 2.59 -5.57
CA ALA A 35 16.53 1.70 -5.67
C ALA A 35 16.82 0.99 -4.34
N GLY A 36 17.31 -0.26 -4.42
CA GLY A 36 17.67 -1.04 -3.23
C GLY A 36 16.48 -1.48 -2.37
N VAL A 37 15.27 -1.47 -2.92
CA VAL A 37 14.05 -1.97 -2.26
C VAL A 37 14.06 -3.49 -2.32
N LYS A 38 13.83 -4.13 -1.16
CA LYS A 38 13.80 -5.59 -1.08
C LYS A 38 12.50 -6.12 -1.65
N VAL A 39 12.61 -7.11 -2.53
CA VAL A 39 11.49 -7.76 -3.19
C VAL A 39 11.60 -9.27 -3.04
N LYS A 40 10.47 -9.94 -2.87
CA LYS A 40 10.41 -11.40 -2.73
C LYS A 40 9.27 -11.99 -3.54
N LEU A 41 9.50 -13.18 -4.08
CA LEU A 41 8.50 -14.03 -4.70
C LEU A 41 8.31 -15.26 -3.82
N TRP A 42 7.07 -15.51 -3.42
CA TRP A 42 6.69 -16.59 -2.51
C TRP A 42 5.67 -17.51 -3.17
N ASP A 43 5.66 -18.76 -2.74
CA ASP A 43 4.48 -19.61 -2.69
C ASP A 43 3.80 -19.41 -1.34
N GLU A 44 2.51 -19.00 -1.32
CA GLU A 44 1.70 -18.95 -0.08
C GLU A 44 0.55 -19.94 -0.20
N ASP A 45 0.75 -21.16 0.29
CA ASP A 45 -0.22 -22.25 0.22
C ASP A 45 -1.28 -22.18 1.33
N ASP A 46 -2.55 -22.35 0.97
CA ASP A 46 -3.64 -22.56 1.94
C ASP A 46 -3.71 -24.04 2.43
N GLY A 47 -2.78 -24.89 1.97
CA GLY A 47 -2.77 -26.35 2.10
C GLY A 47 -1.81 -26.93 3.16
N PRO A 48 -1.45 -28.22 3.05
CA PRO A 48 -0.46 -28.85 3.92
C PRO A 48 1.00 -28.50 3.57
N ASP A 49 1.24 -27.82 2.45
CA ASP A 49 2.56 -27.31 2.07
C ASP A 49 2.91 -26.09 2.92
N PRO A 50 4.18 -25.93 3.35
CA PRO A 50 4.63 -24.72 4.00
C PRO A 50 4.94 -23.63 2.97
N ASP A 51 4.65 -22.37 3.31
CA ASP A 51 5.02 -21.21 2.48
C ASP A 51 6.52 -21.21 2.13
N ASP A 52 6.83 -21.18 0.83
CA ASP A 52 8.18 -21.29 0.30
C ASP A 52 8.64 -19.99 -0.39
N VAL A 53 9.92 -19.62 -0.20
CA VAL A 53 10.54 -18.51 -0.94
C VAL A 53 11.02 -19.03 -2.29
N LEU A 54 10.38 -18.56 -3.36
CA LEU A 54 10.72 -18.93 -4.73
C LEU A 54 11.93 -18.14 -5.25
N ASP A 55 12.01 -16.84 -4.94
CA ASP A 55 13.12 -15.96 -5.31
C ASP A 55 13.14 -14.70 -4.43
N GLU A 56 14.30 -14.07 -4.28
CA GLU A 56 14.43 -12.78 -3.59
C GLU A 56 15.52 -11.91 -4.19
N GLY A 57 15.33 -10.60 -4.12
CA GLY A 57 16.28 -9.66 -4.68
C GLY A 57 16.05 -8.23 -4.22
N TYR A 58 16.72 -7.32 -4.89
CA TYR A 58 16.62 -5.88 -4.66
C TYR A 58 16.41 -5.18 -5.99
N THR A 59 15.64 -4.10 -5.97
CA THR A 59 15.52 -3.22 -7.15
C THR A 59 16.86 -2.57 -7.48
N ASP A 60 17.12 -2.38 -8.77
CA ASP A 60 18.33 -1.74 -9.26
C ASP A 60 18.32 -0.21 -9.12
N SER A 61 19.32 0.48 -9.68
CA SER A 61 19.39 1.96 -9.65
C SER A 61 18.25 2.66 -10.39
N ASN A 62 17.57 1.96 -11.31
CA ASN A 62 16.41 2.45 -12.04
C ASN A 62 15.08 2.04 -11.36
N GLY A 63 15.16 1.37 -10.20
CA GLY A 63 14.00 0.85 -9.48
C GLY A 63 13.42 -0.42 -10.11
N GLU A 64 14.11 -1.02 -11.08
CA GLU A 64 13.65 -2.18 -11.83
C GLU A 64 13.98 -3.48 -11.09
N PHE A 65 13.14 -4.50 -11.26
CA PHE A 65 13.37 -5.84 -10.73
C PHE A 65 12.85 -6.92 -11.67
N HIS A 66 13.42 -8.12 -11.52
CA HIS A 66 12.96 -9.32 -12.21
C HIS A 66 13.23 -10.53 -11.32
N LEU A 67 12.17 -11.19 -10.85
CA LEU A 67 12.23 -12.39 -10.03
C LEU A 67 11.62 -13.58 -10.77
N LYS A 68 12.16 -14.78 -10.55
CA LYS A 68 11.63 -16.02 -11.12
C LYS A 68 11.92 -17.20 -10.21
N GLY A 69 10.98 -18.11 -10.10
CA GLY A 69 11.16 -19.33 -9.33
C GLY A 69 10.29 -20.46 -9.84
N SER A 70 10.50 -21.65 -9.27
CA SER A 70 9.77 -22.85 -9.64
C SER A 70 9.78 -23.86 -8.51
N GLU A 71 8.64 -24.50 -8.26
CA GLU A 71 8.47 -25.49 -7.19
C GLU A 71 7.83 -26.78 -7.72
N ARG A 72 7.91 -27.87 -6.93
CA ARG A 72 7.29 -29.17 -7.22
C ARG A 72 6.18 -29.50 -6.23
N GLU A 73 4.95 -29.30 -6.68
CA GLU A 73 3.78 -29.52 -5.83
C GLU A 73 2.73 -30.39 -6.51
N LEU A 74 1.81 -30.88 -5.71
CA LEU A 74 0.67 -31.66 -6.20
C LEU A 74 -0.44 -30.75 -6.76
N THR A 75 -0.64 -29.60 -6.14
CA THR A 75 -1.58 -28.54 -6.51
C THR A 75 -0.91 -27.49 -7.40
N ASN A 76 -1.65 -26.47 -7.83
CA ASN A 76 -1.01 -25.29 -8.43
C ASN A 76 -0.25 -24.55 -7.32
N ILE A 77 0.87 -23.94 -7.69
CA ILE A 77 1.53 -22.94 -6.84
C ILE A 77 0.61 -21.72 -6.65
N ASP A 78 0.71 -21.05 -5.52
CA ASP A 78 -0.02 -19.85 -5.11
C ASP A 78 0.92 -18.63 -5.02
N PRO A 79 1.40 -18.10 -6.17
CA PRO A 79 2.48 -17.14 -6.20
C PRO A 79 2.10 -15.74 -5.68
N VAL A 80 2.87 -15.23 -4.72
CA VAL A 80 2.72 -13.89 -4.13
C VAL A 80 4.01 -13.09 -4.23
N PHE A 81 3.93 -11.95 -4.91
CA PHE A 81 5.00 -10.95 -4.96
C PHE A 81 4.89 -9.98 -3.78
N LYS A 82 5.99 -9.77 -3.06
CA LYS A 82 6.06 -8.92 -1.86
C LYS A 82 7.12 -7.85 -2.01
N VAL A 83 6.76 -6.61 -1.66
CA VAL A 83 7.66 -5.46 -1.66
C VAL A 83 7.85 -4.98 -0.23
N TYR A 84 9.10 -4.80 0.20
CA TYR A 84 9.47 -4.32 1.54
C TYR A 84 10.21 -2.99 1.41
N HIS A 85 9.60 -1.90 1.85
CA HIS A 85 10.10 -0.55 1.61
C HIS A 85 9.90 0.39 2.79
N ASP A 86 10.65 1.49 2.79
CA ASP A 86 10.54 2.58 3.77
C ASP A 86 10.17 3.92 3.08
N CYS A 87 9.65 3.85 1.85
CA CYS A 87 9.19 5.02 1.11
C CYS A 87 8.11 5.77 1.92
N ASP A 88 8.35 7.05 2.15
CA ASP A 88 7.53 7.95 2.97
C ASP A 88 7.19 7.40 4.37
N ASP A 89 8.05 6.55 4.95
CA ASP A 89 7.74 5.90 6.23
C ASP A 89 8.35 6.59 7.47
N GLY A 90 9.23 7.58 7.26
CA GLY A 90 9.92 8.29 8.33
C GLY A 90 10.85 7.39 9.15
N ILE A 91 10.91 7.61 10.48
CA ILE A 91 11.67 6.76 11.42
C ILE A 91 10.68 5.87 12.17
N LYS A 92 10.20 4.82 11.51
CA LYS A 92 9.33 3.82 12.14
C LYS A 92 10.03 2.47 12.19
N PRO A 93 9.79 1.67 13.24
CA PRO A 93 10.32 0.32 13.34
C PRO A 93 9.73 -0.59 12.25
N GLY A 94 10.58 -1.44 11.65
CA GLY A 94 10.16 -2.34 10.58
C GLY A 94 10.02 -1.66 9.22
N GLN A 95 9.64 -2.43 8.20
CA GLN A 95 9.39 -1.90 6.84
C GLN A 95 7.92 -2.03 6.47
N ARG A 96 7.43 -1.12 5.63
CA ARG A 96 6.13 -1.27 4.93
C ARG A 96 6.20 -2.48 4.01
N LYS A 97 5.15 -3.31 4.00
CA LYS A 97 5.09 -4.56 3.23
C LYS A 97 3.79 -4.64 2.44
N VAL A 98 3.91 -4.56 1.12
CA VAL A 98 2.79 -4.71 0.18
C VAL A 98 2.85 -6.10 -0.45
N LYS A 99 1.69 -6.74 -0.64
CA LYS A 99 1.54 -8.07 -1.25
C LYS A 99 0.69 -8.00 -2.51
N PHE A 100 1.15 -8.65 -3.58
CA PHE A 100 0.45 -8.78 -4.85
C PHE A 100 0.37 -10.25 -5.23
N ARG A 101 -0.84 -10.81 -5.30
CA ARG A 101 -1.05 -12.16 -5.81
C ARG A 101 -0.90 -12.16 -7.33
N ILE A 102 -0.09 -13.08 -7.84
CA ILE A 102 0.11 -13.26 -9.28
C ILE A 102 -0.97 -14.21 -9.79
N PRO A 103 -1.71 -13.88 -10.86
CA PRO A 103 -2.76 -14.76 -11.36
C PRO A 103 -2.21 -16.11 -11.85
N ASP A 104 -2.97 -17.19 -11.65
CA ASP A 104 -2.66 -18.55 -12.14
C ASP A 104 -2.36 -18.58 -13.63
N SER A 105 -2.96 -17.64 -14.37
CA SER A 105 -2.71 -17.44 -15.79
C SER A 105 -1.27 -17.07 -16.12
N TYR A 106 -0.37 -16.84 -15.14
CA TYR A 106 1.06 -16.65 -15.36
C TYR A 106 1.91 -17.87 -14.96
N ILE A 107 1.32 -18.86 -14.27
CA ILE A 107 1.98 -20.11 -13.93
C ILE A 107 2.22 -20.92 -15.22
N SER A 108 3.40 -21.53 -15.29
CA SER A 108 3.85 -22.33 -16.42
C SER A 108 4.26 -23.73 -15.97
N ALA A 109 3.85 -24.76 -16.70
CA ALA A 109 4.34 -26.11 -16.46
C ALA A 109 5.84 -26.23 -16.82
N GLY A 110 6.60 -26.89 -15.96
CA GLY A 110 8.05 -27.06 -16.04
C GLY A 110 8.81 -26.13 -15.10
N GLY A 111 10.15 -26.17 -15.13
CA GLY A 111 11.01 -25.37 -14.24
C GLY A 111 11.37 -23.98 -14.78
N VAL A 112 10.69 -23.51 -15.84
CA VAL A 112 10.95 -22.20 -16.45
C VAL A 112 9.62 -21.52 -16.76
N ALA A 113 9.45 -20.31 -16.25
CA ALA A 113 8.29 -19.48 -16.54
C ALA A 113 8.28 -19.10 -18.02
N LYS A 114 7.17 -19.40 -18.71
CA LYS A 114 6.98 -19.07 -20.13
C LYS A 114 6.42 -17.66 -20.34
N ARG A 115 5.88 -17.08 -19.27
CA ARG A 115 5.29 -15.74 -19.22
C ARG A 115 5.81 -15.04 -17.98
N VAL A 116 5.98 -13.74 -18.08
CA VAL A 116 6.40 -12.87 -16.98
C VAL A 116 5.22 -11.98 -16.64
N PHE A 117 4.82 -11.97 -15.38
CA PHE A 117 3.84 -11.02 -14.86
C PHE A 117 4.51 -9.66 -14.71
N ASP A 118 4.19 -8.73 -15.61
CA ASP A 118 4.69 -7.36 -15.52
C ASP A 118 3.71 -6.52 -14.70
N ILE A 119 4.11 -6.12 -13.49
CA ILE A 119 3.28 -5.29 -12.62
C ILE A 119 3.31 -3.80 -13.04
N GLY A 120 4.14 -3.44 -14.03
CA GLY A 120 4.28 -2.09 -14.53
C GLY A 120 5.10 -1.18 -13.60
N VAL A 121 4.74 0.10 -13.56
CA VAL A 121 5.39 1.11 -12.72
C VAL A 121 4.52 1.43 -11.51
N LEU A 122 5.05 1.18 -10.31
CA LEU A 122 4.33 1.39 -9.06
C LEU A 122 4.98 2.48 -8.22
N ASN A 123 4.24 3.49 -7.80
CA ASN A 123 4.70 4.45 -6.80
C ASN A 123 4.38 3.93 -5.39
N LEU A 124 5.41 3.77 -4.56
CA LEU A 124 5.34 3.23 -3.20
C LEU A 124 4.97 4.28 -2.15
N GLU A 125 4.82 5.54 -2.54
CA GLU A 125 4.22 6.57 -1.67
C GLU A 125 2.77 6.21 -1.35
N THR A 126 2.03 5.73 -2.36
CA THR A 126 0.66 5.23 -2.21
C THR A 126 0.55 4.19 -1.10
N ILE A 127 -0.52 4.27 -0.32
CA ILE A 127 -0.84 3.27 0.70
C ILE A 127 -1.80 2.25 0.08
N PHE A 128 -1.37 0.99 0.10
CA PHE A 128 -2.12 -0.11 -0.50
C PHE A 128 -3.09 -0.73 0.51
N PRO A 129 -4.22 -1.28 0.03
CA PRO A 129 -5.18 -1.90 0.92
C PRO A 129 -4.57 -3.17 1.51
N LYS A 130 -4.71 -3.35 2.83
CA LYS A 130 -4.09 -4.45 3.60
C LYS A 130 -2.55 -4.46 3.54
N GLU A 131 -1.93 -3.32 3.33
CA GLU A 131 -0.50 -3.18 3.54
C GLU A 131 -0.15 -3.54 5.00
N GLU A 132 0.89 -4.36 5.15
CA GLU A 132 1.36 -4.86 6.45
C GLU A 132 2.65 -4.14 6.86
N ARG A 133 3.06 -4.30 8.12
CA ARG A 133 4.37 -3.86 8.59
C ARG A 133 5.22 -5.07 8.99
N ASP A 134 6.39 -5.20 8.39
CA ASP A 134 7.35 -6.24 8.71
C ASP A 134 8.32 -5.79 9.80
N LEU A 135 8.09 -6.25 11.04
CA LEU A 135 8.91 -5.91 12.21
C LEU A 135 10.16 -6.79 12.35
N LEU A 136 10.33 -7.83 11.51
CA LEU A 136 11.45 -8.77 11.61
C LEU A 136 12.81 -8.13 11.32
N SER A 137 12.86 -7.01 10.60
CA SER A 137 14.12 -6.29 10.32
C SER A 137 14.80 -5.71 11.57
N LEU A 138 14.07 -5.56 12.69
CA LEU A 138 14.60 -5.06 13.96
C LEU A 138 15.38 -6.13 14.73
N ILE A 139 15.00 -7.39 14.60
CA ILE A 139 15.54 -8.48 15.43
C ILE A 139 16.99 -8.82 15.04
N CYS A 140 17.42 -8.50 13.80
CA CYS A 140 18.76 -8.84 13.32
C CYS A 140 19.83 -7.75 13.57
N ASN A 141 19.44 -6.47 13.65
CA ASN A 141 20.39 -5.36 13.77
C ASN A 141 20.56 -4.82 15.21
N GLU A 142 19.69 -5.19 16.15
CA GLU A 142 19.69 -4.61 17.50
C GLU A 142 20.59 -5.36 18.50
N PHE A 143 21.14 -6.52 18.13
CA PHE A 143 21.99 -7.31 19.06
C PHE A 143 23.47 -6.89 19.10
N GLN A 144 23.92 -5.95 18.27
CA GLN A 144 25.34 -5.59 18.21
C GLN A 144 25.66 -4.17 18.71
N HIS A 145 24.68 -3.35 19.08
CA HIS A 145 24.94 -1.95 19.44
C HIS A 145 24.32 -1.39 20.74
N ILE A 146 23.45 -2.11 21.45
CA ILE A 146 22.87 -1.62 22.71
C ILE A 146 23.51 -2.30 23.92
N ARG A 147 24.79 -1.99 24.14
CA ARG A 147 25.40 -2.04 25.46
C ARG A 147 26.39 -0.88 25.53
N LEU A 148 25.91 0.32 25.83
CA LEU A 148 26.61 1.41 26.54
C LEU A 148 25.67 2.63 26.65
N GLU A 149 25.66 3.24 27.84
CA GLU A 149 25.06 4.55 28.18
C GLU A 149 23.54 4.66 28.44
N MET A 150 22.98 3.78 29.29
CA MET A 150 21.79 4.12 30.10
C MET A 150 22.20 4.78 31.44
N SER A 151 23.05 5.81 31.37
CA SER A 151 23.57 6.49 32.57
C SER A 151 24.03 7.92 32.27
N LYS A 152 23.15 8.79 31.76
CA LYS A 152 23.22 10.28 31.89
C LYS A 152 22.18 10.94 30.99
N LEU A 153 20.98 11.20 31.51
CA LEU A 153 20.27 12.45 31.22
C LEU A 153 19.19 12.67 32.29
N LEU A 154 19.65 12.91 33.51
CA LEU A 154 18.85 13.52 34.56
C LEU A 154 19.53 14.83 34.93
N VAL A 155 18.69 15.87 35.05
CA VAL A 155 18.95 17.24 35.54
C VAL A 155 19.30 18.29 34.48
N VAL A 156 18.33 19.15 34.12
CA VAL A 156 18.21 20.57 34.57
C VAL A 156 16.85 21.22 34.14
N ASN A 157 15.91 21.33 35.10
CA ASN A 157 15.15 22.51 35.61
C ASN A 157 14.88 23.78 34.73
N PRO A 158 14.01 24.75 35.14
CA PRO A 158 12.58 24.76 35.54
C PRO A 158 11.81 25.96 34.86
N PHE A 159 10.55 26.25 35.26
CA PHE A 159 9.65 27.37 34.86
C PHE A 159 8.68 27.14 33.68
N LEU A 160 7.40 26.88 33.99
CA LEU A 160 6.41 27.97 34.08
C LEU A 160 5.24 27.51 34.96
N VAL A 161 5.03 28.23 36.05
CA VAL A 161 3.84 28.13 36.87
C VAL A 161 2.72 28.86 36.13
N VAL A 162 1.68 28.17 35.70
CA VAL A 162 0.37 28.80 35.48
C VAL A 162 -0.48 28.41 36.67
N THR A 163 -0.51 29.33 37.64
CA THR A 163 -1.46 29.30 38.72
C THR A 163 -2.87 29.30 38.12
N SER A 164 -3.75 28.48 38.70
CA SER A 164 -5.19 28.60 38.54
C SER A 164 -5.62 29.97 39.05
N ILE A 165 -5.60 30.97 38.17
CA ILE A 165 -6.32 32.22 38.36
C ILE A 165 -7.80 31.85 38.30
N PRO A 166 -8.59 32.03 39.38
CA PRO A 166 -10.03 31.96 39.24
C PRO A 166 -10.41 33.09 38.29
N LEU A 167 -10.85 32.73 37.08
CA LEU A 167 -11.37 33.68 36.12
C LEU A 167 -12.54 34.40 36.79
N CYS A 168 -12.32 35.64 37.22
CA CYS A 168 -13.40 36.58 37.48
C CYS A 168 -14.07 36.85 36.14
N LEU A 169 -15.07 36.03 35.79
CA LEU A 169 -15.99 36.34 34.71
C LEU A 169 -16.77 37.59 35.14
N PRO A 170 -16.66 38.72 34.41
CA PRO A 170 -17.55 39.84 34.66
C PRO A 170 -18.99 39.37 34.42
N LYS A 171 -19.80 39.36 35.48
CA LYS A 171 -21.24 39.18 35.37
C LYS A 171 -21.77 40.32 34.49
N LYS A 172 -22.39 39.93 33.37
CA LYS A 172 -23.12 40.75 32.40
C LYS A 172 -22.25 41.32 31.26
N GLN A 173 -21.97 40.44 30.30
CA GLN A 173 -21.51 40.80 28.97
C GLN A 173 -22.62 41.54 28.21
N PRO A 174 -22.41 42.79 27.73
CA PRO A 174 -23.40 43.51 26.92
C PRO A 174 -23.71 42.71 25.65
N SER A 175 -24.98 42.68 25.23
CA SER A 175 -25.46 41.94 24.05
C SER A 175 -24.66 42.22 22.78
N ASP A 176 -24.12 43.44 22.66
CA ASP A 176 -23.27 43.86 21.55
C ASP A 176 -21.93 43.11 21.51
N MET A 177 -21.30 42.83 22.65
CA MET A 177 -20.01 42.11 22.69
C MET A 177 -20.17 40.62 22.42
N ARG A 178 -21.34 40.02 22.73
CA ARG A 178 -21.66 38.64 22.33
C ARG A 178 -21.83 38.54 20.81
N ASN A 179 -22.52 39.50 20.21
CA ASN A 179 -22.72 39.54 18.75
C ASN A 179 -21.42 39.83 18.01
N ILE A 180 -20.55 40.70 18.54
CA ILE A 180 -19.20 40.96 17.98
C ILE A 180 -18.33 39.71 18.07
N LEU A 181 -18.33 38.99 19.20
CA LEU A 181 -17.55 37.75 19.34
C LEU A 181 -18.07 36.64 18.43
N LEU A 182 -19.39 36.51 18.27
CA LEU A 182 -20.02 35.63 17.28
C LEU A 182 -19.63 36.01 15.85
N LEU A 183 -19.60 37.30 15.52
CA LEU A 183 -19.19 37.78 14.19
C LEU A 183 -17.72 37.47 13.92
N LEU A 184 -16.84 37.72 14.91
CA LEU A 184 -15.41 37.41 14.80
C LEU A 184 -15.17 35.90 14.67
N PHE A 185 -15.97 35.09 15.36
CA PHE A 185 -15.91 33.63 15.24
C PHE A 185 -16.39 33.16 13.86
N LEU A 186 -17.50 33.69 13.35
CA LEU A 186 -18.01 33.38 12.00
C LEU A 186 -17.05 33.83 10.89
N VAL A 187 -16.47 35.02 11.04
CA VAL A 187 -15.47 35.55 10.09
C VAL A 187 -14.18 34.74 10.17
N GLY A 188 -13.69 34.42 11.38
CA GLY A 188 -12.51 33.58 11.59
C GLY A 188 -12.68 32.16 11.01
N PHE A 189 -13.86 31.57 11.16
CA PHE A 189 -14.21 30.27 10.59
C PHE A 189 -14.20 30.30 9.05
N SER A 190 -14.67 31.41 8.46
CA SER A 190 -14.68 31.60 7.00
C SER A 190 -13.26 31.67 6.39
N PHE A 191 -12.26 32.10 7.16
CA PHE A 191 -10.86 32.16 6.74
C PHE A 191 -10.05 30.90 7.08
N ALA A 192 -10.62 29.97 7.85
CA ALA A 192 -9.94 28.75 8.24
C ALA A 192 -9.97 27.67 7.14
N MET A 193 -10.89 27.76 6.18
CA MET A 193 -10.99 26.77 5.10
C MET A 193 -9.87 26.94 4.06
N ARG A 194 -9.11 25.87 3.84
CA ARG A 194 -8.02 25.80 2.88
C ARG A 194 -8.49 25.15 1.60
N GLN A 195 -8.09 25.73 0.46
CA GLN A 195 -8.26 25.06 -0.83
C GLN A 195 -7.10 24.08 -1.00
N GLN A 196 -7.43 22.82 -1.27
CA GLN A 196 -6.47 21.76 -1.52
C GLN A 196 -6.84 21.06 -2.83
N ALA A 197 -5.87 20.39 -3.46
CA ALA A 197 -6.09 19.72 -4.74
C ALA A 197 -5.17 18.51 -4.88
N VAL A 198 -5.66 17.50 -5.58
CA VAL A 198 -4.96 16.25 -5.84
C VAL A 198 -5.16 15.85 -7.31
N GLY A 199 -4.17 15.19 -7.88
CA GLY A 199 -4.24 14.62 -9.22
C GLY A 199 -3.58 13.26 -9.28
N VAL A 200 -4.18 12.33 -10.01
CA VAL A 200 -3.66 10.98 -10.22
C VAL A 200 -3.73 10.62 -11.70
N THR A 201 -2.65 10.06 -12.22
CA THR A 201 -2.56 9.59 -13.60
C THR A 201 -1.83 8.27 -13.65
N GLY A 202 -2.13 7.47 -14.65
CA GLY A 202 -1.48 6.19 -14.86
C GLY A 202 -2.03 5.45 -16.05
N GLN A 203 -1.58 4.21 -16.20
CA GLN A 203 -2.03 3.28 -17.21
C GLN A 203 -2.42 1.97 -16.53
N LEU A 204 -3.63 1.49 -16.79
CA LEU A 204 -4.11 0.21 -16.29
C LEU A 204 -3.92 -0.87 -17.35
N MET A 205 -3.39 -2.02 -16.91
CA MET A 205 -3.17 -3.20 -17.74
C MET A 205 -4.01 -4.35 -17.20
N CYS A 206 -4.53 -5.18 -18.11
CA CYS A 206 -5.17 -6.45 -17.79
C CYS A 206 -4.44 -7.56 -18.53
N GLY A 207 -3.61 -8.29 -17.79
CA GLY A 207 -2.57 -9.13 -18.35
C GLY A 207 -1.64 -8.31 -19.28
N ASN A 208 -1.47 -8.76 -20.52
CA ASN A 208 -0.59 -8.10 -21.50
C ASN A 208 -1.31 -7.08 -22.39
N LYS A 209 -2.54 -6.66 -22.04
CA LYS A 209 -3.32 -5.71 -22.84
C LYS A 209 -3.70 -4.49 -21.99
N PRO A 210 -3.82 -3.31 -22.61
CA PRO A 210 -4.38 -2.17 -21.91
C PRO A 210 -5.82 -2.43 -21.46
N ALA A 211 -6.12 -2.08 -20.22
CA ALA A 211 -7.44 -2.23 -19.63
C ALA A 211 -8.28 -1.01 -20.01
N ALA A 212 -8.89 -1.03 -21.20
CA ALA A 212 -9.71 0.06 -21.73
C ALA A 212 -11.13 0.07 -21.15
N GLY A 213 -11.69 1.26 -20.95
CA GLY A 213 -13.07 1.42 -20.46
C GLY A 213 -13.27 1.03 -18.99
N VAL A 214 -12.18 0.94 -18.21
CA VAL A 214 -12.22 0.68 -16.76
C VAL A 214 -12.65 1.96 -16.05
N ARG A 215 -13.67 1.87 -15.20
CA ARG A 215 -14.14 3.02 -14.42
C ARG A 215 -13.15 3.31 -13.30
N VAL A 216 -12.77 4.58 -13.17
CA VAL A 216 -11.87 5.08 -12.13
C VAL A 216 -12.52 6.25 -11.42
N LYS A 217 -12.27 6.36 -10.11
CA LYS A 217 -12.77 7.47 -9.28
C LYS A 217 -11.71 7.97 -8.33
N LEU A 218 -11.75 9.27 -8.06
CA LEU A 218 -10.97 9.94 -7.04
C LEU A 218 -11.95 10.51 -6.02
N TRP A 219 -11.83 10.09 -4.77
CA TRP A 219 -12.67 10.51 -3.65
C TRP A 219 -11.85 11.25 -2.62
N ASP A 220 -12.50 12.08 -1.84
CA ASP A 220 -12.10 12.53 -0.52
C ASP A 220 -12.83 11.63 0.49
N GLU A 221 -12.12 10.90 1.35
CA GLU A 221 -12.74 10.04 2.37
C GLU A 221 -12.26 10.44 3.77
N ASP A 222 -13.01 11.34 4.39
CA ASP A 222 -12.71 11.86 5.72
C ASP A 222 -13.11 10.89 6.85
N ASP A 223 -12.21 10.68 7.80
CA ASP A 223 -12.54 10.05 9.09
C ASP A 223 -13.17 11.11 10.04
N GLY A 224 -14.34 11.66 9.69
CA GLY A 224 -14.83 12.88 10.35
C GLY A 224 -16.31 13.23 10.27
N ILE A 225 -16.60 14.51 10.52
CA ILE A 225 -17.94 15.13 10.35
C ILE A 225 -18.18 15.47 8.87
N ASP A 226 -17.09 15.69 8.14
CA ASP A 226 -17.11 16.01 6.73
C ASP A 226 -17.48 14.73 5.95
N PRO A 227 -18.47 14.80 5.04
CA PRO A 227 -18.92 13.64 4.28
C PRO A 227 -17.97 13.33 3.12
N ASP A 228 -17.78 12.05 2.81
CA ASP A 228 -16.98 11.64 1.64
C ASP A 228 -17.42 12.35 0.35
N ASP A 229 -16.49 13.05 -0.29
CA ASP A 229 -16.74 13.88 -1.47
C ASP A 229 -16.12 13.26 -2.74
N LEU A 230 -16.90 13.24 -3.83
CA LEU A 230 -16.41 12.75 -5.13
C LEU A 230 -15.63 13.86 -5.83
N LEU A 231 -14.30 13.74 -5.88
CA LEU A 231 -13.41 14.73 -6.48
C LEU A 231 -13.43 14.67 -8.02
N ASP A 232 -13.33 13.47 -8.60
CA ASP A 232 -13.37 13.26 -10.05
C ASP A 232 -13.74 11.81 -10.41
N GLU A 233 -14.32 11.59 -11.59
CA GLU A 233 -14.56 10.26 -12.13
C GLU A 233 -14.38 10.19 -13.65
N GLY A 234 -13.92 9.03 -14.12
CA GLY A 234 -13.67 8.82 -15.53
C GLY A 234 -13.54 7.35 -15.91
N TYR A 235 -13.11 7.16 -17.16
CA TYR A 235 -12.84 5.84 -17.73
C TYR A 235 -11.47 5.86 -18.39
N THR A 236 -10.77 4.73 -18.34
CA THR A 236 -9.52 4.58 -19.09
C THR A 236 -9.74 4.62 -20.61
N ASP A 237 -8.79 5.20 -21.33
CA ASP A 237 -8.81 5.26 -22.79
C ASP A 237 -8.51 3.89 -23.44
N SER A 238 -8.45 3.83 -24.77
CA SER A 238 -8.12 2.60 -25.53
C SER A 238 -6.74 2.03 -25.23
N ASN A 239 -5.84 2.85 -24.68
CA ASN A 239 -4.50 2.48 -24.26
C ASN A 239 -4.43 2.29 -22.74
N GLY A 240 -5.56 2.22 -22.03
CA GLY A 240 -5.62 2.01 -20.58
C GLY A 240 -5.22 3.24 -19.75
N ASN A 241 -4.97 4.40 -20.36
CA ASN A 241 -4.53 5.58 -19.64
C ASN A 241 -5.69 6.31 -18.97
N PHE A 242 -5.41 6.97 -17.84
CA PHE A 242 -6.33 7.85 -17.15
C PHE A 242 -5.61 9.06 -16.54
N ASN A 243 -6.37 10.11 -16.27
CA ASN A 243 -5.93 11.33 -15.58
C ASN A 243 -7.14 11.90 -14.86
N LEU A 244 -7.13 11.88 -13.52
CA LEU A 244 -8.17 12.43 -12.67
C LEU A 244 -7.59 13.55 -11.82
N GLN A 245 -8.33 14.63 -11.64
CA GLN A 245 -7.93 15.80 -10.86
C GLN A 245 -9.14 16.39 -10.14
N GLY A 246 -8.98 16.74 -8.87
CA GLY A 246 -10.03 17.39 -8.11
C GLY A 246 -9.48 18.26 -6.99
N SER A 247 -10.36 19.05 -6.39
CA SER A 247 -9.98 20.03 -5.38
C SER A 247 -11.15 20.34 -4.46
N GLU A 248 -10.91 20.37 -3.16
CA GLU A 248 -11.92 20.73 -2.17
C GLU A 248 -11.47 21.86 -1.24
N ARG A 249 -12.46 22.46 -0.58
CA ARG A 249 -12.27 23.53 0.39
C ARG A 249 -12.76 23.08 1.75
N GLU A 250 -11.82 22.70 2.60
CA GLU A 250 -12.10 22.12 3.91
C GLU A 250 -11.21 22.71 5.00
N LEU A 251 -11.58 22.45 6.24
CA LEU A 251 -10.80 22.88 7.41
C LEU A 251 -9.63 21.94 7.68
N THR A 252 -9.82 20.65 7.40
CA THR A 252 -8.83 19.58 7.51
C THR A 252 -8.02 19.46 6.23
N THR A 253 -6.96 18.65 6.27
CA THR A 253 -6.37 18.15 5.03
C THR A 253 -7.41 17.27 4.36
N ILE A 254 -7.53 17.32 3.03
CA ILE A 254 -8.29 16.32 2.27
C ILE A 254 -7.73 14.91 2.60
N ASP A 255 -8.37 13.82 2.21
CA ASP A 255 -7.96 12.42 2.38
C ASP A 255 -8.26 11.60 1.10
N PRO A 256 -7.45 11.79 0.03
CA PRO A 256 -7.76 11.34 -1.31
C PRO A 256 -7.58 9.84 -1.47
N VAL A 257 -8.61 9.23 -2.04
CA VAL A 257 -8.69 7.81 -2.31
C VAL A 257 -8.93 7.57 -3.79
N PHE A 258 -8.02 6.86 -4.43
CA PHE A 258 -8.18 6.38 -5.79
C PHE A 258 -8.83 5.00 -5.81
N LYS A 259 -9.91 4.86 -6.59
CA LYS A 259 -10.63 3.59 -6.76
C LYS A 259 -10.67 3.17 -8.22
N VAL A 260 -10.21 1.95 -8.48
CA VAL A 260 -10.32 1.29 -9.80
C VAL A 260 -11.41 0.24 -9.76
N TYR A 261 -12.40 0.32 -10.65
CA TYR A 261 -13.50 -0.64 -10.75
C TYR A 261 -13.32 -1.49 -12.00
N HIS A 262 -12.85 -2.73 -11.84
CA HIS A 262 -12.52 -3.62 -12.94
C HIS A 262 -13.06 -5.03 -12.74
N ASP A 263 -13.17 -5.77 -13.85
CA ASP A 263 -13.49 -7.20 -13.93
C ASP A 263 -12.34 -8.01 -14.55
N CYS A 264 -11.14 -7.43 -14.62
CA CYS A 264 -9.95 -8.13 -15.11
C CYS A 264 -9.71 -9.45 -14.37
N ASP A 265 -9.63 -10.55 -15.13
CA ASP A 265 -9.39 -11.93 -14.68
C ASP A 265 -10.39 -12.49 -13.63
N ASP A 266 -11.56 -11.87 -13.44
CA ASP A 266 -12.53 -12.30 -12.40
C ASP A 266 -13.63 -13.26 -12.88
N GLY A 267 -13.71 -13.50 -14.19
CA GLY A 267 -14.72 -14.38 -14.78
C GLY A 267 -16.18 -13.89 -14.59
N LEU A 268 -16.42 -12.57 -14.56
CA LEU A 268 -17.70 -11.90 -14.30
C LEU A 268 -18.17 -11.98 -12.83
N LYS A 269 -17.27 -11.76 -11.87
CA LYS A 269 -17.61 -11.65 -10.45
C LYS A 269 -17.50 -10.21 -9.95
N VAL A 270 -18.61 -9.47 -10.02
CA VAL A 270 -18.88 -8.15 -9.38
C VAL A 270 -17.64 -7.24 -9.25
N SER A 271 -17.57 -6.19 -10.08
CA SER A 271 -16.49 -5.19 -10.13
C SER A 271 -15.73 -5.04 -8.81
N TRP A 272 -14.48 -5.51 -8.77
CA TRP A 272 -13.63 -5.31 -7.62
C TRP A 272 -13.15 -3.86 -7.63
N ALA A 273 -13.32 -3.18 -6.49
CA ALA A 273 -12.74 -1.87 -6.28
C ALA A 273 -11.34 -2.05 -5.66
N THR A 274 -10.28 -1.78 -6.42
CA THR A 274 -8.96 -1.57 -5.82
C THR A 274 -8.95 -0.18 -5.22
N LYS A 275 -8.84 -0.07 -3.90
CA LYS A 275 -8.73 1.18 -3.16
C LYS A 275 -7.26 1.46 -2.87
N SER A 276 -6.77 2.64 -3.23
CA SER A 276 -5.42 3.12 -2.92
C SER A 276 -5.52 4.50 -2.31
N GLU A 277 -4.90 4.71 -1.15
CA GLU A 277 -4.88 6.03 -0.50
C GLU A 277 -3.65 6.80 -1.01
N ILE A 278 -3.87 8.04 -1.43
CA ILE A 278 -2.83 8.91 -1.97
C ILE A 278 -2.30 9.75 -0.80
N PRO A 279 -1.01 9.69 -0.47
CA PRO A 279 -0.47 10.45 0.65
C PRO A 279 -0.46 11.95 0.39
N HIS A 280 -0.53 12.71 1.48
CA HIS A 280 -0.43 14.16 1.51
C HIS A 280 1.02 14.60 1.65
N THR A 281 1.47 15.49 0.77
CA THR A 281 2.78 16.16 0.86
C THR A 281 2.66 17.59 1.34
#